data_AF-A0A1F3B7L5-F1
#
_entry.id   AF-A0A1F3B7L5-F1
#
_cell.length_a   1.000
_cell.length_b   1.000
_cell.length_c   1.000
_cell.angle_alpha   90.00
_cell.angle_beta   90.00
_cell.angle_gamma   90.00
#
_symmetry.space_group_name_H-M   'P 1'
#
loop_
_entity.id
_entity.type
_entity.pdbx_description
1 polymer ?
#
loop_
_entity_poly.entity_id
_entity_poly.type
_entity_poly.pdbx_seq_one_letter_code
_entity_poly.pdbx_strand_id
1 'polypeptide(L)'
;MPSQDQERLQRLRDQQLRARDPLTKQRRMDKEISQKQRRMRESFSFGGMWRDLPHRLRGAFVGGLIGLAVLLIAPSLIEAPWGLCLGAFALPFAALVGFLLGRYDDSMEDIKKDLH
;
A
#
# COMPACT_ATOMS: atom_id res chain seq x y z
N MET A 1 -62.99 -5.46 13.12
CA MET A 1 -61.63 -5.00 12.78
C MET A 1 -60.74 -6.24 12.55
N PRO A 2 -60.78 -6.86 11.36
CA PRO A 2 -60.01 -8.07 11.05
C PRO A 2 -58.58 -7.80 10.51
N SER A 3 -58.08 -6.56 10.62
CA SER A 3 -56.87 -6.10 9.92
C SER A 3 -55.55 -6.48 10.61
N GLN A 4 -55.47 -6.49 11.94
CA GLN A 4 -54.21 -6.77 12.66
C GLN A 4 -53.77 -8.23 12.55
N ASP A 5 -54.70 -9.18 12.63
CA ASP A 5 -54.37 -10.60 12.55
C ASP A 5 -53.94 -11.01 11.13
N GLN A 6 -54.53 -10.39 10.11
CA GLN A 6 -54.12 -10.61 8.71
C GLN A 6 -52.69 -10.12 8.45
N GLU A 7 -52.32 -8.94 8.95
CA GLU A 7 -50.94 -8.46 8.83
C GLU A 7 -49.95 -9.37 9.56
N ARG A 8 -50.32 -9.85 10.75
CA ARG A 8 -49.46 -10.74 11.55
C ARG A 8 -49.21 -12.07 10.82
N LEU A 9 -50.25 -12.62 10.19
CA LEU A 9 -50.16 -13.84 9.39
C LEU A 9 -49.35 -13.65 8.10
N GLN A 10 -49.49 -12.49 7.43
CA GLN A 10 -48.66 -12.17 6.27
C GLN A 10 -47.18 -12.07 6.62
N ARG A 11 -46.83 -11.42 7.74
CA ARG A 11 -45.44 -11.33 8.22
C ARG A 11 -44.85 -12.71 8.54
N LEU A 12 -45.62 -13.60 9.16
CA LEU A 12 -45.23 -14.99 9.44
C LEU A 12 -44.98 -15.77 8.15
N ARG A 13 -45.86 -15.62 7.15
CA ARG A 13 -45.71 -16.26 5.84
C ARG A 13 -44.45 -15.79 5.11
N ASP A 14 -44.19 -14.49 5.11
CA ASP A 14 -43.01 -13.91 4.47
C ASP A 14 -41.72 -14.33 5.15
N GLN A 15 -41.72 -14.46 6.48
CA GLN A 15 -40.57 -15.00 7.22
C GLN A 15 -40.28 -16.45 6.85
N GLN A 16 -41.32 -17.29 6.70
CA GLN A 16 -41.16 -18.68 6.29
C GLN A 16 -40.67 -18.81 4.84
N LEU A 17 -41.19 -17.98 3.92
CA LEU A 17 -40.74 -17.95 2.52
C LEU A 17 -39.27 -17.52 2.42
N ARG A 18 -38.86 -16.50 3.18
CA ARG A 18 -37.45 -16.07 3.24
C ARG A 18 -36.53 -17.12 3.85
N ALA A 19 -36.99 -17.84 4.87
CA ALA A 19 -36.21 -18.90 5.52
C ALA A 19 -36.04 -20.14 4.62
N ARG A 20 -37.01 -20.41 3.74
CA ARG A 20 -36.97 -21.53 2.79
C ARG A 20 -36.24 -21.23 1.49
N ASP A 21 -35.87 -19.98 1.22
CA ASP A 21 -35.25 -19.61 -0.06
C ASP A 21 -33.73 -19.92 -0.07
N PRO A 22 -33.27 -20.99 -0.74
CA PRO A 22 -31.87 -21.37 -0.79
C PRO A 22 -31.01 -20.35 -1.56
N LEU A 23 -31.62 -19.51 -2.40
CA LEU A 23 -30.92 -18.50 -3.20
C LEU A 23 -30.30 -17.41 -2.34
N THR A 24 -30.85 -17.15 -1.15
CA THR A 24 -30.30 -16.15 -0.23
C THR A 24 -28.92 -16.56 0.30
N LYS A 25 -28.72 -17.85 0.57
CA LYS A 25 -27.43 -18.39 1.01
C LYS A 25 -26.43 -18.42 -0.13
N GLN A 26 -26.87 -18.80 -1.33
CA GLN A 26 -26.04 -18.81 -2.54
C GLN A 26 -25.56 -17.39 -2.89
N ARG A 27 -26.46 -16.39 -2.88
CA ARG A 27 -26.12 -14.98 -3.11
C ARG A 27 -25.12 -14.43 -2.09
N ARG A 28 -25.22 -14.84 -0.82
CA ARG A 28 -24.23 -14.45 0.21
C ARG A 28 -22.86 -15.05 -0.09
N MET A 29 -22.83 -16.32 -0.45
CA MET A 29 -21.59 -17.03 -0.79
C MET A 29 -20.94 -16.45 -2.06
N ASP A 30 -21.72 -16.17 -3.09
CA ASP A 30 -21.24 -15.50 -4.32
C ASP A 30 -20.71 -14.09 -4.03
N LYS A 31 -21.33 -13.37 -3.10
CA LYS A 31 -20.85 -12.06 -2.64
C LYS A 31 -19.52 -12.18 -1.91
N GLU A 32 -19.34 -13.19 -1.05
CA GLU A 32 -18.05 -13.43 -0.38
C GLU A 32 -16.96 -13.87 -1.35
N ILE A 33 -17.28 -14.78 -2.29
CA ILE A 33 -16.34 -15.24 -3.31
C ILE A 33 -15.91 -14.10 -4.22
N SER A 34 -16.84 -13.25 -4.68
CA SER A 34 -16.52 -12.10 -5.53
C SER A 34 -15.69 -11.04 -4.79
N GLN A 35 -15.98 -10.77 -3.50
CA GLN A 35 -15.15 -9.88 -2.69
C GLN A 35 -13.74 -10.44 -2.48
N LYS A 36 -13.62 -11.75 -2.20
CA LYS A 36 -12.33 -12.42 -2.02
C LYS A 36 -11.53 -12.46 -3.33
N GLN A 37 -12.18 -12.75 -4.46
CA GLN A 37 -11.56 -12.67 -5.78
C GLN A 37 -11.13 -11.24 -6.13
N ARG A 38 -11.93 -10.22 -5.82
CA ARG A 38 -11.56 -8.83 -6.06
C ARG A 38 -10.33 -8.42 -5.26
N ARG A 39 -10.25 -8.82 -3.98
CA ARG A 39 -9.06 -8.61 -3.13
C ARG A 39 -7.83 -9.39 -3.60
N MET A 40 -8.01 -10.59 -4.16
CA MET A 40 -6.90 -11.38 -4.71
C MET A 40 -6.49 -10.95 -6.12
N ARG A 41 -7.41 -10.33 -6.89
CA ARG A 41 -7.16 -9.72 -8.20
C ARG A 41 -6.61 -8.30 -8.12
N GLU A 42 -6.56 -7.70 -6.93
CA GLU A 42 -5.55 -6.67 -6.66
C GLU A 42 -4.20 -7.39 -6.73
N SER A 43 -3.73 -7.55 -7.96
CA SER A 43 -2.43 -8.08 -8.27
C SER A 43 -1.45 -7.32 -7.39
N PHE A 44 -0.72 -8.04 -6.53
CA PHE A 44 0.48 -7.56 -5.89
C PHE A 44 1.45 -7.11 -7.00
N SER A 45 1.22 -5.91 -7.50
CA SER A 45 2.00 -5.29 -8.55
C SER A 45 3.23 -4.77 -7.83
N PHE A 46 4.40 -5.32 -8.13
CA PHE A 46 5.66 -4.78 -7.62
C PHE A 46 5.81 -3.28 -7.95
N GLY A 47 5.24 -2.82 -9.07
CA GLY A 47 5.14 -1.40 -9.40
C GLY A 47 4.16 -0.62 -8.52
N GLY A 48 3.03 -1.21 -8.16
CA GLY A 48 2.09 -0.66 -7.18
C GLY A 48 2.69 -0.57 -5.78
N MET A 49 3.39 -1.63 -5.35
CA MET A 49 4.11 -1.66 -4.08
C MET A 49 5.23 -0.62 -4.04
N TRP A 50 5.97 -0.43 -5.14
CA TRP A 50 6.95 0.65 -5.22
C TRP A 50 6.25 2.00 -5.08
N ARG A 51 5.09 2.21 -5.71
CA ARG A 51 4.27 3.44 -5.64
C ARG A 51 3.56 3.66 -4.29
N ASP A 52 3.34 2.60 -3.53
CA ASP A 52 2.75 2.65 -2.18
C ASP A 52 3.82 2.77 -1.08
N LEU A 53 5.10 2.57 -1.41
CA LEU A 53 6.20 2.80 -0.46
C LEU A 53 6.33 4.30 -0.15
N PRO A 54 6.47 4.70 1.13
CA PRO A 54 6.63 6.09 1.52
C PRO A 54 7.86 6.72 0.86
N HIS A 55 7.72 7.97 0.41
CA HIS A 55 8.75 8.70 -0.35
C HIS A 55 10.10 8.78 0.38
N ARG A 56 10.09 8.78 1.72
CA ARG A 56 11.28 8.69 2.58
C ARG A 56 12.10 7.43 2.33
N LEU A 57 11.43 6.28 2.19
CA LEU A 57 12.10 5.01 1.92
C LEU A 57 12.62 4.97 0.49
N ARG A 58 11.88 5.49 -0.50
CA ARG A 58 12.39 5.61 -1.87
C ARG A 58 13.63 6.51 -1.94
N GLY A 59 13.58 7.67 -1.29
CA GLY A 59 14.70 8.61 -1.24
C GLY A 59 15.92 7.99 -0.56
N ALA A 60 15.75 7.31 0.57
CA ALA A 60 16.83 6.57 1.22
C ALA A 60 17.39 5.44 0.34
N PHE A 61 16.54 4.72 -0.40
CA PHE A 61 16.96 3.65 -1.28
C PHE A 61 17.77 4.18 -2.47
N VAL A 62 17.33 5.27 -3.10
CA VAL A 62 18.05 5.95 -4.19
C VAL A 62 19.36 6.55 -3.69
N GLY A 63 19.33 7.25 -2.55
CA GLY A 63 20.53 7.81 -1.91
C GLY A 63 21.53 6.74 -1.50
N GLY A 64 21.05 5.61 -0.98
CA GLY A 64 21.88 4.44 -0.66
C GLY A 64 22.48 3.77 -1.89
N LEU A 65 21.73 3.68 -3.00
CA LEU A 65 22.23 3.18 -4.29
C LEU A 65 23.36 4.06 -4.84
N ILE A 66 23.18 5.38 -4.77
CA ILE A 66 24.21 6.35 -5.16
C ILE A 66 25.43 6.23 -4.25
N GLY A 67 25.22 6.16 -2.93
CA GLY A 67 26.29 5.98 -1.95
C GLY A 67 27.08 4.67 -2.16
N LEU A 68 26.39 3.58 -2.50
CA LEU A 68 26.99 2.29 -2.83
C LEU A 68 27.82 2.39 -4.13
N ALA A 69 27.29 3.04 -5.16
CA ALA A 69 28.02 3.27 -6.41
C ALA A 69 29.31 4.07 -6.16
N VAL A 70 29.25 5.12 -5.34
CA VAL A 70 30.44 5.89 -4.94
C VAL A 70 31.41 5.03 -4.14
N LEU A 71 30.96 4.20 -3.21
CA LEU A 71 31.82 3.28 -2.45
C LEU A 71 32.58 2.30 -3.36
N LEU A 72 31.95 1.82 -4.44
CA LEU A 72 32.56 0.88 -5.38
C LEU A 72 33.50 1.56 -6.38
N ILE A 73 33.21 2.80 -6.80
CA ILE A 73 33.98 3.54 -7.81
C ILE A 73 35.10 4.37 -7.20
N ALA A 74 34.94 4.90 -5.97
CA ALA A 74 35.96 5.70 -5.30
C ALA A 74 37.33 4.99 -5.15
N PRO A 75 37.41 3.70 -4.73
CA PRO A 75 38.70 3.03 -4.58
C PRO A 75 39.36 2.65 -5.92
N SER A 76 38.63 2.65 -7.05
CA SER A 76 39.23 2.38 -8.36
C SER A 76 39.84 3.63 -9.01
N LEU A 77 39.42 4.83 -8.59
CA LEU A 77 39.95 6.11 -9.09
C LEU A 77 41.08 6.67 -8.23
N ILE A 78 41.17 6.27 -6.96
CA ILE A 78 42.12 6.80 -5.98
C ILE A 78 42.79 5.63 -5.27
N GLU A 79 44.03 5.31 -5.64
CA GLU A 79 44.85 4.22 -5.06
C GLU A 79 45.28 4.48 -3.59
N ALA A 80 44.86 5.58 -2.98
CA ALA A 80 45.20 5.93 -1.61
C ALA A 80 44.21 5.32 -0.60
N PRO A 81 44.63 5.03 0.65
CA PRO A 81 43.73 4.60 1.73
C PRO A 81 42.58 5.59 1.99
N TRP A 82 42.74 6.84 1.56
CA TRP A 82 41.71 7.87 1.56
C TRP A 82 40.50 7.56 0.68
N GLY A 83 40.65 6.81 -0.42
CA GLY A 83 39.53 6.43 -1.30
C GLY A 83 38.51 5.55 -0.58
N LEU A 84 38.98 4.66 0.29
CA LEU A 84 38.13 3.76 1.08
C LEU A 84 37.45 4.51 2.23
N CYS A 85 38.14 5.45 2.89
CA CYS A 85 37.54 6.33 3.90
C CYS A 85 36.45 7.24 3.30
N LEU A 86 36.70 7.83 2.13
CA LEU A 86 35.73 8.68 1.43
C LEU A 86 34.51 7.89 0.96
N GLY A 87 34.72 6.70 0.39
CA GLY A 87 33.62 5.81 0.01
C GLY A 87 32.78 5.37 1.23
N ALA A 88 33.45 4.99 2.32
CA ALA A 88 32.79 4.56 3.55
C ALA A 88 31.96 5.68 4.19
N PHE A 89 32.39 6.94 4.08
CA PHE A 89 31.62 8.10 4.56
C PHE A 89 30.52 8.54 3.58
N ALA A 90 30.77 8.41 2.27
CA ALA A 90 29.82 8.78 1.23
C ALA A 90 28.52 7.96 1.30
N LEU A 91 28.59 6.69 1.68
CA LEU A 91 27.43 5.81 1.76
C LEU A 91 26.39 6.24 2.80
N PRO A 92 26.72 6.39 4.11
CA PRO A 92 25.78 6.88 5.11
C PRO A 92 25.37 8.33 4.84
N PHE A 93 26.27 9.16 4.30
CA PHE A 93 25.95 10.55 3.95
C PHE A 93 24.91 10.63 2.81
N ALA A 94 25.12 9.92 1.71
CA ALA A 94 24.19 9.90 0.58
C ALA A 94 22.84 9.25 0.96
N ALA A 95 22.85 8.21 1.80
CA ALA A 95 21.63 7.63 2.35
C ALA A 95 20.85 8.65 3.21
N LEU A 96 21.54 9.43 4.04
CA LEU A 96 20.93 10.46 4.88
C LEU A 96 20.36 11.62 4.05
N VAL A 97 21.10 12.09 3.04
CA VAL A 97 20.63 13.13 2.10
C VAL A 97 19.43 12.63 1.30
N GLY A 98 19.47 11.40 0.78
CA GLY A 98 18.35 10.79 0.08
C GLY A 98 17.11 10.65 0.97
N PHE A 99 17.29 10.28 2.25
CA PHE A 99 16.20 10.22 3.23
C PHE A 99 15.57 11.60 3.50
N LEU A 100 16.39 12.65 3.64
CA LEU A 100 15.93 14.03 3.85
C LEU A 100 15.15 14.56 2.64
N LEU A 101 15.66 14.34 1.42
CA LEU A 101 14.96 14.71 0.20
C LEU A 101 13.62 13.97 0.07
N GLY A 102 13.61 12.67 0.34
CA GLY A 102 12.37 11.88 0.34
C GLY A 102 11.35 12.31 1.41
N ARG A 103 11.80 12.93 2.52
CA ARG A 103 10.92 13.52 3.54
C ARG A 103 10.36 14.89 3.12
N TYR A 104 11.14 15.67 2.39
CA TYR A 104 10.70 16.96 1.88
C TYR A 104 9.56 16.80 0.87
N ASP A 105 9.69 15.86 -0.07
CA ASP A 105 8.64 15.58 -1.06
C ASP A 105 7.33 15.11 -0.39
N ASP A 106 7.45 14.28 0.65
CA ASP A 106 6.33 13.80 1.48
C ASP A 106 5.58 14.97 2.15
N SER A 107 6.33 15.98 2.63
CA SER A 107 5.76 17.15 3.30
C SER A 107 5.12 18.12 2.29
N MET A 108 5.65 18.19 1.06
CA MET A 108 5.10 19.01 -0.02
C MET A 108 3.79 18.42 -0.56
N GLU A 109 3.67 17.10 -0.67
CA GLU A 109 2.42 16.43 -1.07
C GLU A 109 1.30 16.63 -0.04
N ASP A 110 1.60 16.54 1.26
CA ASP A 110 0.63 16.83 2.33
C ASP A 110 0.11 18.27 2.26
N ILE A 111 1.01 19.25 2.07
CA ILE A 111 0.61 20.66 1.91
C ILE A 111 -0.26 20.85 0.67
N LYS A 112 0.08 20.19 -0.44
CA LYS A 112 -0.69 20.29 -1.70
C LYS A 112 -2.09 19.68 -1.58
N LYS A 113 -2.24 18.67 -0.72
CA LYS A 113 -3.52 18.01 -0.43
C LYS A 113 -4.42 18.82 0.50
N ASP A 114 -3.85 19.60 1.42
CA ASP A 114 -4.59 20.53 2.27
C ASP A 114 -5.01 21.83 1.56
N LEU A 115 -4.35 22.17 0.44
CA LEU A 115 -4.62 23.37 -0.34
C LEU A 115 -5.74 23.21 -1.39
N HIS A 116 -6.22 21.98 -1.62
CA HIS A 116 -7.23 21.61 -2.64
C HIS A 116 -8.45 20.96 -2.01
#